data_AF-A0A9E2YBS8-F1
#
_entry.id   AF-A0A9E2YBS8-F1
#
_cell.length_a   1.000
_cell.length_b   1.000
_cell.length_c   1.000
_cell.angle_alpha   90.00
_cell.angle_beta   90.00
_cell.angle_gamma   90.00
#
_symmetry.space_group_name_H-M   'P 1'
#
loop_
_entity.id
_entity.type
_entity.pdbx_description
1 polymer ?
#
loop_
_entity_poly.entity_id
_entity_poly.type
_entity_poly.pdbx_seq_one_letter_code
_entity_poly.pdbx_strand_id
1 'polypeptide(L)'
;MNNTNLHHRTDAATRALAGESAADIASELGVNTADVELWAKEFCKAGQQRLRQMPDNFMERCITASEKLVPLATLLSVVIAVTLFIQGQRKEMSEHARLAALEREARVRDAYTSLDDRYIDYVKQCLANPDLDVYDVPRASNAPITPDQQRRESMMLSILDSVLERAYLMYANPTDDFERNQWTAWSAYMASWSGRANFRTEWARDRLQFDPSFSGYIDSLIHTSTTMPTMPVQ
;
A
#
# COMPACT_ATOMS: atom_id res chain seq x y z
N MET A 1 -39.25 -61.29 11.05
CA MET A 1 -40.23 -60.38 10.42
C MET A 1 -39.46 -59.39 9.55
N ASN A 2 -39.81 -59.27 8.27
CA ASN A 2 -39.02 -58.59 7.24
C ASN A 2 -39.06 -57.04 7.42
N ASN A 3 -37.90 -56.38 7.44
CA ASN A 3 -37.76 -54.93 7.72
C ASN A 3 -38.50 -54.05 6.68
N THR A 4 -38.64 -54.54 5.45
CA THR A 4 -39.39 -53.91 4.35
C THR A 4 -40.87 -53.74 4.66
N ASN A 5 -41.46 -54.67 5.41
CA ASN A 5 -42.89 -54.63 5.75
C ASN A 5 -43.18 -53.53 6.78
N LEU A 6 -42.24 -53.24 7.69
CA LEU A 6 -42.42 -52.18 8.69
C LEU A 6 -42.38 -50.80 8.06
N HIS A 7 -41.46 -50.57 7.11
CA HIS A 7 -41.33 -49.28 6.43
C HIS A 7 -42.58 -48.94 5.59
N HIS A 8 -43.11 -49.92 4.84
CA HIS A 8 -44.35 -49.75 4.07
C HIS A 8 -45.55 -49.44 4.98
N ARG A 9 -45.63 -50.09 6.14
CA ARG A 9 -46.69 -49.83 7.13
C ARG A 9 -46.60 -48.43 7.72
N THR A 10 -45.38 -47.98 8.07
CA THR A 10 -45.17 -46.64 8.63
C THR A 10 -45.41 -45.53 7.62
N ASP A 11 -45.01 -45.74 6.36
CA ASP A 11 -45.20 -44.78 5.29
C ASP A 11 -46.69 -44.64 4.94
N ALA A 12 -47.38 -45.77 4.73
CA ALA A 12 -48.83 -45.82 4.50
C ALA A 12 -49.62 -45.16 5.64
N ALA A 13 -49.25 -45.44 6.89
CA ALA A 13 -49.88 -44.83 8.05
C ALA A 13 -49.64 -43.31 8.13
N THR A 14 -48.43 -42.85 7.80
CA THR A 14 -48.07 -41.42 7.83
C THR A 14 -48.83 -40.64 6.75
N ARG A 15 -48.89 -41.17 5.53
CA ARG A 15 -49.64 -40.58 4.41
C ARG A 15 -51.14 -40.53 4.69
N ALA A 16 -51.70 -41.61 5.22
CA ALA A 16 -53.10 -41.65 5.63
C ALA A 16 -53.43 -40.62 6.72
N LEU A 17 -52.51 -40.41 7.68
CA LEU A 17 -52.67 -39.39 8.73
C LEU A 17 -52.46 -37.95 8.24
N ALA A 18 -51.70 -37.76 7.15
CA ALA A 18 -51.57 -36.48 6.46
C ALA A 18 -52.81 -36.10 5.63
N GLY A 19 -53.80 -37.01 5.52
CA GLY A 19 -55.08 -36.76 4.85
C GLY A 19 -55.19 -37.34 3.43
N GLU A 20 -54.23 -38.18 3.00
CA GLU A 20 -54.34 -38.90 1.73
C GLU A 20 -55.39 -40.03 1.80
N SER A 21 -56.06 -40.32 0.67
CA SER A 21 -57.10 -41.35 0.58
C SER A 21 -56.51 -42.75 0.81
N ALA A 22 -57.07 -43.48 1.77
CA ALA A 22 -56.63 -44.85 2.08
C ALA A 22 -56.76 -45.80 0.88
N ALA A 23 -57.73 -45.56 -0.02
CA ALA A 23 -57.93 -46.38 -1.22
C ALA A 23 -56.81 -46.17 -2.25
N ASP A 24 -56.30 -44.95 -2.36
CA ASP A 24 -55.23 -44.60 -3.31
C ASP A 24 -53.89 -45.16 -2.81
N ILE A 25 -53.60 -44.99 -1.51
CA ILE A 25 -52.42 -45.58 -0.84
C ILE A 25 -52.44 -47.11 -0.96
N ALA A 26 -53.61 -47.73 -0.74
CA ALA A 26 -53.80 -49.17 -0.85
C ALA A 26 -53.54 -49.69 -2.27
N SER A 27 -54.04 -48.98 -3.29
CA SER A 27 -53.81 -49.31 -4.70
C SER A 27 -52.33 -49.18 -5.09
N GLU A 28 -51.62 -48.17 -4.58
CA GLU A 28 -50.21 -47.91 -4.87
C GLU A 28 -49.28 -48.96 -4.23
N LEU A 29 -49.56 -49.33 -2.98
CA LEU A 29 -48.74 -50.28 -2.22
C LEU A 29 -49.16 -51.75 -2.42
N GLY A 30 -50.23 -52.00 -3.17
CA GLY A 30 -50.76 -53.35 -3.44
C GLY A 30 -51.32 -54.04 -2.18
N VAL A 31 -51.88 -53.27 -1.25
CA VAL A 31 -52.42 -53.73 0.04
C VAL A 31 -53.92 -53.43 0.13
N ASN A 32 -54.62 -53.98 1.13
CA ASN A 32 -56.04 -53.69 1.31
C ASN A 32 -56.22 -52.30 1.97
N THR A 33 -57.23 -51.53 1.53
CA THR A 33 -57.64 -50.27 2.17
C THR A 33 -57.87 -50.43 3.68
N ALA A 34 -58.45 -51.57 4.10
CA ALA A 34 -58.67 -51.86 5.52
C ALA A 34 -57.35 -51.99 6.31
N ASP A 35 -56.28 -52.47 5.69
CA ASP A 35 -54.97 -52.61 6.33
C ASP A 35 -54.31 -51.24 6.53
N VAL A 36 -54.44 -50.33 5.55
CA VAL A 36 -53.94 -48.95 5.65
C VAL A 36 -54.64 -48.20 6.80
N GLU A 37 -55.97 -48.32 6.89
CA GLU A 37 -56.74 -47.73 8.00
C GLU A 37 -56.36 -48.33 9.36
N LEU A 38 -56.11 -49.64 9.41
CA LEU A 38 -55.66 -50.31 10.63
C LEU A 38 -54.29 -49.81 11.06
N TRP A 39 -53.33 -49.70 10.13
CA TRP A 39 -51.99 -49.22 10.45
C TRP A 39 -51.98 -47.76 10.90
N ALA A 40 -52.80 -46.90 10.29
CA ALA A 40 -52.97 -45.52 10.75
C ALA A 40 -53.51 -45.47 12.20
N LYS A 41 -54.51 -46.30 12.52
CA LYS A 41 -55.06 -46.41 13.88
C LYS A 41 -54.02 -46.94 14.89
N GLU A 42 -53.28 -47.99 14.52
CA GLU A 42 -52.20 -48.54 15.35
C GLU A 42 -51.08 -47.52 15.58
N PHE A 43 -50.70 -46.77 14.55
CA PHE A 43 -49.68 -45.71 14.62
C PHE A 43 -50.12 -44.58 15.55
N CYS A 44 -51.36 -44.10 15.42
CA CYS A 44 -51.93 -43.13 16.35
C CYS A 44 -51.97 -43.64 17.78
N LYS A 45 -52.39 -44.90 18.00
CA LYS A 45 -52.46 -45.49 19.34
C LYS A 45 -51.07 -45.63 19.96
N ALA A 46 -50.09 -46.06 19.19
CA ALA A 46 -48.69 -46.15 19.63
C ALA A 46 -48.10 -44.76 19.93
N GLY A 47 -48.42 -43.75 19.11
CA GLY A 47 -48.05 -42.35 19.33
C GLY A 47 -48.68 -41.79 20.61
N GLN A 48 -49.98 -42.01 20.83
CA GLN A 48 -50.68 -41.62 22.05
C GLN A 48 -50.12 -42.31 23.29
N GLN A 49 -49.79 -43.60 23.19
CA GLN A 49 -49.20 -44.36 24.29
C GLN A 49 -47.79 -43.84 24.62
N ARG A 50 -46.98 -43.51 23.61
CA ARG A 50 -45.67 -42.89 23.81
C ARG A 50 -45.77 -41.50 24.43
N LEU A 51 -46.72 -40.67 23.97
CA LEU A 51 -46.96 -39.36 24.56
C LEU A 51 -47.39 -39.45 26.03
N ARG A 52 -48.20 -40.46 26.39
CA ARG A 52 -48.57 -40.76 27.80
C ARG A 52 -47.41 -41.30 28.65
N GLN A 53 -46.39 -41.88 28.01
CA GLN A 53 -45.17 -42.35 28.67
C GLN A 53 -44.08 -41.28 28.73
N MET A 54 -44.29 -40.11 28.12
CA MET A 54 -43.33 -39.02 28.22
C MET A 54 -43.38 -38.42 29.64
N PRO A 55 -42.23 -37.99 30.17
CA PRO A 55 -42.20 -37.22 31.41
C PRO A 55 -43.04 -35.94 31.25
N ASP A 56 -43.85 -35.61 32.25
CA ASP A 56 -44.72 -34.42 32.23
C ASP A 56 -43.95 -33.11 31.97
N ASN A 57 -42.64 -33.09 32.27
CA ASN A 57 -41.75 -31.94 32.07
C ASN A 57 -40.98 -31.93 30.74
N PHE A 58 -41.29 -32.82 29.79
CA PHE A 58 -40.54 -32.91 28.53
C PHE A 58 -40.58 -31.59 27.73
N MET A 59 -41.77 -31.00 27.57
CA MET A 59 -41.94 -29.73 26.86
C MET A 59 -41.24 -28.58 27.57
N GLU A 60 -41.32 -28.55 28.90
CA GLU A 60 -40.64 -27.56 29.74
C GLU A 60 -39.12 -27.64 29.56
N ARG A 61 -38.55 -28.85 29.55
CA ARG A 61 -37.11 -29.07 29.32
C ARG A 61 -36.65 -28.58 27.94
N CYS A 62 -37.45 -28.80 26.90
CA CYS A 62 -37.15 -28.31 25.54
C CYS A 62 -37.21 -26.78 25.45
N ILE A 63 -38.22 -26.17 26.07
CA ILE A 63 -38.38 -24.71 26.11
C ILE A 63 -37.21 -24.08 26.88
N THR A 64 -36.91 -24.55 28.09
CA THR A 64 -35.80 -24.05 28.91
C THR A 64 -34.43 -24.24 28.23
N ALA A 65 -34.25 -25.31 27.46
CA ALA A 65 -33.03 -25.48 26.66
C ALA A 65 -32.91 -24.40 25.57
N SER A 66 -34.00 -24.09 24.87
CA SER A 66 -34.01 -23.04 23.84
C SER A 66 -33.80 -21.64 24.42
N GLU A 67 -34.38 -21.35 25.58
CA GLU A 67 -34.21 -20.07 26.30
C GLU A 67 -32.75 -19.82 26.70
N LYS A 68 -31.98 -20.88 27.00
CA LYS A 68 -30.56 -20.77 27.32
C LYS A 68 -29.66 -20.62 26.08
N LEU A 69 -30.08 -21.17 24.94
CA LEU A 69 -29.30 -21.14 23.69
C LEU A 69 -29.37 -19.77 23.00
N VAL A 70 -30.52 -19.10 23.02
CA VAL A 70 -30.71 -17.81 22.32
C VAL A 70 -29.77 -16.71 22.83
N PRO A 71 -29.62 -16.46 24.15
CA PRO A 71 -28.68 -15.47 24.66
C PRO A 71 -27.23 -15.81 24.35
N LEU A 72 -26.84 -17.08 24.39
CA LEU A 72 -25.49 -17.53 24.06
C LEU A 72 -25.16 -17.28 22.58
N ALA A 73 -26.10 -17.56 21.68
CA ALA A 73 -25.95 -17.28 20.26
C ALA A 73 -25.81 -15.77 19.99
N THR A 74 -26.57 -14.93 20.69
CA THR A 74 -26.47 -13.47 20.60
C THR A 74 -25.14 -12.94 21.15
N LEU A 75 -24.66 -13.46 22.27
CA LEU A 75 -23.35 -13.07 22.80
C LEU A 75 -22.22 -13.45 21.83
N LEU A 76 -22.30 -14.67 21.26
CA LEU A 76 -21.33 -15.13 20.28
C LEU A 76 -21.36 -14.27 19.01
N SER A 77 -22.55 -13.91 18.51
CA SER A 77 -22.68 -13.09 17.31
C SER A 77 -22.12 -11.67 17.50
N VAL A 78 -22.36 -11.05 18.66
CA VAL A 78 -21.78 -9.76 19.01
C VAL A 78 -20.25 -9.84 19.09
N VAL A 79 -19.70 -10.86 19.73
CA VAL A 79 -18.24 -11.06 19.81
C VAL A 79 -17.64 -11.22 18.42
N ILE A 80 -18.26 -11.99 17.54
CA ILE A 80 -17.82 -12.16 16.15
C ILE A 80 -17.89 -10.82 15.40
N ALA A 81 -19.00 -10.10 15.49
CA ALA A 81 -19.18 -8.81 14.83
C ALA A 81 -18.13 -7.78 15.27
N VAL A 82 -17.89 -7.67 16.58
CA VAL A 82 -16.86 -6.79 17.15
C VAL A 82 -15.46 -7.20 16.70
N THR A 83 -15.17 -8.51 16.65
CA THR A 83 -13.87 -9.01 16.20
C THR A 83 -13.63 -8.67 14.73
N LEU A 84 -14.61 -8.90 13.87
CA LEU A 84 -14.54 -8.55 12.44
C LEU A 84 -14.41 -7.04 12.23
N PHE A 85 -15.13 -6.25 13.02
CA PHE A 85 -15.04 -4.79 12.97
C PHE A 85 -13.64 -4.29 13.36
N ILE A 86 -13.08 -4.77 14.48
CA ILE A 86 -11.73 -4.41 14.93
C ILE A 86 -10.69 -4.85 13.89
N GLN A 87 -10.83 -6.06 13.31
CA GLN A 87 -9.94 -6.52 12.25
C GLN A 87 -10.04 -5.65 10.99
N GLY A 88 -11.25 -5.23 10.61
CA GLY A 88 -11.48 -4.30 9.50
C GLY A 88 -10.77 -2.97 9.72
N GLN A 89 -11.00 -2.34 10.88
CA GLN A 89 -10.36 -1.08 11.25
C GLN A 89 -8.83 -1.14 11.26
N ARG A 90 -8.26 -2.24 11.77
CA ARG A 90 -6.80 -2.45 11.75
C ARG A 90 -6.25 -2.56 10.33
N LYS A 91 -6.96 -3.25 9.43
CA LYS A 91 -6.56 -3.38 8.02
C LYS A 91 -6.60 -2.02 7.32
N GLU A 92 -7.69 -1.28 7.46
CA GLU A 92 -7.84 0.06 6.89
C GLU A 92 -6.70 0.98 7.33
N MET A 93 -6.40 1.02 8.62
CA MET A 93 -5.30 1.83 9.15
C MET A 93 -3.93 1.41 8.59
N SER A 94 -3.67 0.11 8.43
CA SER A 94 -2.42 -0.38 7.86
C SER A 94 -2.27 -0.04 6.38
N GLU A 95 -3.37 -0.11 5.61
CA GLU A 95 -3.38 0.27 4.19
C GLU A 95 -3.16 1.78 4.02
N HIS A 96 -3.83 2.61 4.83
CA HIS A 96 -3.60 4.05 4.83
C HIS A 96 -2.16 4.41 5.17
N ALA A 97 -1.56 3.78 6.18
CA ALA A 97 -0.16 3.99 6.53
C ALA A 97 0.78 3.56 5.39
N ARG A 98 0.48 2.45 4.70
CA ARG A 98 1.26 1.96 3.55
C ARG A 98 1.18 2.90 2.36
N LEU A 99 -0.02 3.39 2.03
CA LEU A 99 -0.21 4.36 0.95
C LEU A 99 0.51 5.67 1.24
N ALA A 100 0.43 6.18 2.47
CA ALA A 100 1.17 7.38 2.88
C ALA A 100 2.69 7.21 2.75
N ALA A 101 3.22 6.02 3.08
CA ALA A 101 4.63 5.70 2.91
C ALA A 101 5.03 5.64 1.41
N LEU A 102 4.24 4.95 0.58
CA LEU A 102 4.46 4.87 -0.87
C LEU A 102 4.38 6.25 -1.54
N GLU A 103 3.43 7.10 -1.16
CA GLU A 103 3.34 8.47 -1.66
C GLU A 103 4.55 9.31 -1.25
N ARG A 104 5.06 9.13 -0.02
CA ARG A 104 6.28 9.80 0.41
C ARG A 104 7.47 9.35 -0.44
N GLU A 105 7.64 8.05 -0.62
CA GLU A 105 8.70 7.49 -1.47
C GLU A 105 8.58 7.95 -2.93
N ALA A 106 7.36 8.03 -3.47
CA ALA A 106 7.09 8.50 -4.82
C ALA A 106 7.45 9.99 -4.97
N ARG A 107 6.98 10.86 -4.06
CA ARG A 107 7.33 12.29 -4.09
C ARG A 107 8.84 12.51 -4.02
N VAL A 108 9.51 11.74 -3.18
CA VAL A 108 10.96 11.75 -3.03
C VAL A 108 11.63 11.32 -4.35
N ARG A 109 11.16 10.23 -4.98
CA ARG A 109 11.65 9.75 -6.29
C ARG A 109 11.39 10.72 -7.44
N ASP A 110 10.25 11.38 -7.45
CA ASP A 110 9.92 12.39 -8.46
C ASP A 110 10.83 13.61 -8.32
N ALA A 111 11.11 14.03 -7.07
CA ALA A 111 12.08 15.09 -6.79
C ALA A 111 13.49 14.69 -7.28
N TYR A 112 13.94 13.46 -6.99
CA TYR A 112 15.21 12.91 -7.49
C TYR A 112 15.30 12.96 -9.01
N THR A 113 14.30 12.39 -9.69
CA THR A 113 14.25 12.33 -11.15
C THR A 113 14.32 13.73 -11.76
N SER A 114 13.62 14.70 -11.16
CA SER A 114 13.62 16.08 -11.68
C SER A 114 14.98 16.78 -11.63
N LEU A 115 15.83 16.48 -10.63
CA LEU A 115 17.17 17.05 -10.55
C LEU A 115 18.12 16.34 -11.51
N ASP A 116 18.03 15.02 -11.60
CA ASP A 116 18.85 14.21 -12.48
C ASP A 116 18.60 14.56 -13.96
N ASP A 117 17.33 14.70 -14.36
CA ASP A 117 16.96 15.13 -15.70
C ASP A 117 17.57 16.49 -16.07
N ARG A 118 17.54 17.46 -15.14
CA ARG A 118 18.16 18.79 -15.35
C ARG A 118 19.67 18.70 -15.48
N TYR A 119 20.32 17.88 -14.67
CA TYR A 119 21.76 17.67 -14.77
C TYR A 119 22.14 16.98 -16.09
N ILE A 120 21.41 15.95 -16.50
CA ILE A 120 21.61 15.27 -17.79
C ILE A 120 21.46 16.25 -18.95
N ASP A 121 20.45 17.12 -18.92
CA ASP A 121 20.24 18.13 -19.95
C ASP A 121 21.35 19.19 -19.98
N TYR A 122 21.92 19.55 -18.83
CA TYR A 122 23.13 20.36 -18.77
C TYR A 122 24.33 19.63 -19.41
N VAL A 123 24.57 18.37 -19.05
CA VAL A 123 25.67 17.57 -19.61
C VAL A 123 25.56 17.41 -21.14
N LYS A 124 24.34 17.24 -21.67
CA LYS A 124 24.09 17.24 -23.13
C LYS A 124 24.51 18.57 -23.78
N GLN A 125 24.28 19.70 -23.12
CA GLN A 125 24.73 21.01 -23.60
C GLN A 125 26.25 21.14 -23.56
N CYS A 126 26.91 20.62 -22.52
CA CYS A 126 28.37 20.56 -22.44
C CYS A 126 28.96 19.73 -23.58
N LEU A 127 28.35 18.57 -23.88
CA LEU A 127 28.76 17.73 -24.99
C LEU A 127 28.63 18.41 -26.36
N ALA A 128 27.62 19.28 -26.53
CA ALA A 128 27.42 20.06 -27.75
C ALA A 128 28.38 21.26 -27.88
N ASN A 129 29.06 21.66 -26.80
CA ASN A 129 29.97 22.80 -26.75
C ASN A 129 31.34 22.40 -26.16
N PRO A 130 32.07 21.44 -26.77
CA PRO A 130 33.32 20.91 -26.23
C PRO A 130 34.47 21.93 -26.23
N ASP A 131 34.29 23.09 -26.88
CA ASP A 131 35.25 24.18 -26.92
C ASP A 131 35.26 25.05 -25.65
N LEU A 132 34.26 24.92 -24.78
CA LEU A 132 34.07 25.72 -23.57
C LEU A 132 34.57 25.01 -22.30
N ASP A 133 34.93 25.75 -21.25
CA ASP A 133 35.37 25.18 -19.97
C ASP A 133 34.21 25.00 -18.98
N VAL A 134 33.19 24.26 -19.43
CA VAL A 134 31.87 24.11 -18.80
C VAL A 134 31.56 22.68 -18.38
N TYR A 135 32.56 21.81 -18.28
CA TYR A 135 32.40 20.45 -17.74
C TYR A 135 33.35 20.19 -16.59
N ASP A 136 33.13 19.11 -15.84
CA ASP A 136 33.86 18.77 -14.61
C ASP A 136 35.37 18.52 -14.84
N VAL A 137 35.76 18.22 -16.08
CA VAL A 137 37.15 18.20 -16.54
C VAL A 137 37.53 19.58 -17.12
N PRO A 138 38.51 20.29 -16.52
CA PRO A 138 38.96 21.58 -17.04
C PRO A 138 39.49 21.49 -18.47
N ARG A 139 39.24 22.52 -19.28
CA ARG A 139 39.77 22.59 -20.64
C ARG A 139 41.30 22.59 -20.63
N ALA A 140 41.91 21.64 -21.34
CA ALA A 140 43.38 21.51 -21.42
C ALA A 140 44.08 22.69 -22.16
N SER A 141 43.34 23.51 -22.90
CA SER A 141 43.88 24.57 -23.74
C SER A 141 43.82 25.94 -23.08
N ASN A 142 45.00 26.53 -22.86
CA ASN A 142 45.19 27.92 -22.42
C ASN A 142 44.90 28.96 -23.53
N ALA A 143 44.32 28.54 -24.67
CA ALA A 143 44.00 29.47 -25.75
C ALA A 143 42.98 30.52 -25.29
N PRO A 144 43.13 31.80 -25.66
CA PRO A 144 42.14 32.83 -25.35
C PRO A 144 40.75 32.43 -25.88
N ILE A 145 39.71 32.62 -25.08
CA ILE A 145 38.32 32.42 -25.52
C ILE A 145 37.85 33.61 -26.35
N THR A 146 37.02 33.36 -27.36
CA THR A 146 36.39 34.44 -28.14
C THR A 146 35.25 35.09 -27.34
N PRO A 147 34.82 36.32 -27.68
CA PRO A 147 33.67 36.95 -27.02
C PRO A 147 32.38 36.12 -27.09
N ASP A 148 32.16 35.40 -28.18
CA ASP A 148 30.99 34.51 -28.32
C ASP A 148 31.13 33.23 -27.49
N GLN A 149 32.34 32.68 -27.34
CA GLN A 149 32.62 31.58 -26.41
C GLN A 149 32.37 32.03 -24.97
N GLN A 150 32.87 33.21 -24.59
CA GLN A 150 32.64 33.77 -23.26
C GLN A 150 31.14 33.95 -22.96
N ARG A 151 30.37 34.44 -23.94
CA ARG A 151 28.91 34.59 -23.78
C ARG A 151 28.21 33.23 -23.60
N ARG A 152 28.56 32.22 -24.41
CA ARG A 152 27.99 30.86 -24.27
C ARG A 152 28.38 30.22 -22.94
N GLU A 153 29.64 30.34 -22.54
CA GLU A 153 30.14 29.83 -21.26
C GLU A 153 29.38 30.45 -20.09
N SER A 154 29.21 31.77 -20.09
CA SER A 154 28.39 32.50 -19.10
C SER A 154 26.97 31.94 -18.97
N MET A 155 26.26 31.74 -20.10
CA MET A 155 24.91 31.17 -20.07
C MET A 155 24.89 29.74 -19.51
N MET A 156 25.87 28.92 -19.87
CA MET A 156 25.96 27.54 -19.40
C MET A 156 26.29 27.46 -17.91
N LEU A 157 27.13 28.35 -17.40
CA LEU A 157 27.42 28.43 -15.97
C LEU A 157 26.19 28.88 -15.18
N SER A 158 25.38 29.83 -15.67
CA SER A 158 24.10 30.16 -15.01
C SER A 158 23.09 28.99 -15.01
N ILE A 159 23.10 28.13 -16.04
CA ILE A 159 22.32 26.87 -16.03
C ILE A 159 22.87 25.92 -14.97
N LEU A 160 24.19 25.77 -14.87
CA LEU A 160 24.83 24.96 -13.83
C LEU A 160 24.43 25.46 -12.44
N ASP A 161 24.51 26.76 -12.17
CA ASP A 161 24.14 27.35 -10.89
C ASP A 161 22.67 27.06 -10.52
N SER A 162 21.77 27.05 -11.51
CA SER A 162 20.37 26.65 -11.30
C SER A 162 20.21 25.18 -10.91
N VAL A 163 21.09 24.28 -11.41
CA VAL A 163 21.13 22.87 -11.01
C VAL A 163 21.71 22.74 -9.60
N LEU A 164 22.79 23.47 -9.30
CA LEU A 164 23.45 23.47 -8.01
C LEU A 164 22.54 24.00 -6.90
N GLU A 165 21.79 25.08 -7.14
CA GLU A 165 20.79 25.60 -6.20
C GLU A 165 19.74 24.54 -5.90
N ARG A 166 19.24 23.84 -6.93
CA ARG A 166 18.23 22.78 -6.75
C ARG A 166 18.77 21.64 -5.91
N ALA A 167 20.03 21.24 -6.12
CA ALA A 167 20.70 20.23 -5.29
C ALA A 167 20.87 20.71 -3.84
N TYR A 168 21.25 21.97 -3.63
CA TYR A 168 21.35 22.59 -2.31
C TYR A 168 20.02 22.56 -1.56
N LEU A 169 18.95 23.07 -2.18
CA LEU A 169 17.63 23.11 -1.56
C LEU A 169 17.08 21.71 -1.23
N MET A 170 17.52 20.68 -1.95
CA MET A 170 17.08 19.31 -1.73
C MET A 170 17.87 18.58 -0.64
N TYR A 171 19.20 18.80 -0.54
CA TYR A 171 20.05 17.96 0.29
C TYR A 171 20.86 18.68 1.37
N ALA A 172 20.90 20.02 1.40
CA ALA A 172 21.73 20.75 2.36
C ALA A 172 21.37 20.47 3.83
N ASN A 173 20.14 20.02 4.10
CA ASN A 173 19.65 19.64 5.42
C ASN A 173 19.18 18.17 5.44
N PRO A 174 20.11 17.20 5.41
CA PRO A 174 19.75 15.80 5.20
C PRO A 174 19.11 15.18 6.45
N THR A 175 18.03 14.43 6.24
CA THR A 175 17.24 13.76 7.28
C THR A 175 17.54 12.28 7.42
N ASP A 176 18.14 11.66 6.39
CA ASP A 176 18.54 10.25 6.38
C ASP A 176 19.94 10.04 5.77
N ASP A 177 20.42 8.79 5.76
CA ASP A 177 21.74 8.44 5.21
C ASP A 177 21.84 8.65 3.71
N PHE A 178 20.73 8.47 2.99
CA PHE A 178 20.70 8.64 1.55
C PHE A 178 20.91 10.12 1.19
N GLU A 179 20.15 11.03 1.80
CA GLU A 179 20.29 12.48 1.61
C GLU A 179 21.68 12.98 2.04
N ARG A 180 22.26 12.42 3.11
CA ARG A 180 23.63 12.74 3.54
C ARG A 180 24.66 12.39 2.47
N ASN A 181 24.54 11.21 1.85
CA ASN A 181 25.44 10.78 0.79
C ASN A 181 25.29 11.68 -0.45
N GLN A 182 24.05 12.00 -0.84
CA GLN A 182 23.80 12.93 -1.95
C GLN A 182 24.39 14.32 -1.69
N TRP A 183 24.18 14.87 -0.48
CA TRP A 183 24.74 16.15 -0.11
C TRP A 183 26.26 16.16 -0.18
N THR A 184 26.91 15.10 0.31
CA THR A 184 28.37 14.96 0.29
C THR A 184 28.91 15.05 -1.14
N ALA A 185 28.28 14.36 -2.10
CA ALA A 185 28.67 14.40 -3.50
C ALA A 185 28.45 15.79 -4.13
N TRP A 186 27.27 16.38 -3.94
CA TRP A 186 26.94 17.70 -4.49
C TRP A 186 27.80 18.82 -3.89
N SER A 187 28.05 18.76 -2.58
CA SER A 187 28.94 19.69 -1.87
C SER A 187 30.36 19.62 -2.42
N ALA A 188 30.92 18.42 -2.60
CA ALA A 188 32.23 18.24 -3.20
C ALA A 188 32.28 18.75 -4.65
N TYR A 189 31.21 18.53 -5.42
CA TYR A 189 31.09 19.04 -6.78
C TYR A 189 31.09 20.58 -6.80
N MET A 190 30.28 21.25 -5.98
CA MET A 190 30.28 22.71 -5.84
C MET A 190 31.64 23.26 -5.39
N ALA A 191 32.32 22.57 -4.48
CA ALA A 191 33.66 22.95 -4.04
C ALA A 191 34.68 22.90 -5.18
N SER A 192 34.59 21.89 -6.06
CA SER A 192 35.46 21.77 -7.24
C SER A 192 35.27 22.94 -8.22
N TRP A 193 34.03 23.41 -8.40
CA TRP A 193 33.70 24.56 -9.25
C TRP A 193 34.11 25.89 -8.63
N SER A 194 33.99 26.04 -7.31
CA SER A 194 34.36 27.26 -6.57
C SER A 194 35.85 27.64 -6.76
N GLY A 195 36.70 26.65 -7.02
CA GLY A 195 38.12 26.83 -7.33
C GLY A 195 38.41 27.36 -8.74
N ARG A 196 37.43 27.40 -9.65
CA ARG A 196 37.63 27.80 -11.05
C ARG A 196 37.43 29.29 -11.30
N ALA A 197 38.28 29.88 -12.13
CA ALA A 197 38.27 31.33 -12.38
C ALA A 197 37.04 31.80 -13.17
N ASN A 198 36.62 31.02 -14.16
CA ASN A 198 35.43 31.32 -14.96
C ASN A 198 34.16 31.26 -14.10
N PHE A 199 34.00 30.21 -13.31
CA PHE A 199 32.90 30.06 -12.36
C PHE A 199 32.81 31.25 -11.40
N ARG A 200 33.92 31.63 -10.74
CA ARG A 200 33.92 32.79 -9.81
C ARG A 200 33.54 34.10 -10.49
N THR A 201 33.93 34.28 -11.74
CA THR A 201 33.65 35.52 -12.50
C THR A 201 32.17 35.62 -12.87
N GLU A 202 31.56 34.51 -13.27
CA GLU A 202 30.12 34.45 -13.54
C GLU A 202 29.31 34.54 -12.25
N TRP A 203 29.68 33.75 -11.23
CA TRP A 203 29.05 33.78 -9.91
C TRP A 203 29.00 35.18 -9.30
N ALA A 204 30.09 35.95 -9.39
CA ALA A 204 30.12 37.33 -8.90
C ALA A 204 29.08 38.25 -9.57
N ARG A 205 28.63 37.90 -10.79
CA ARG A 205 27.66 38.66 -11.58
C ARG A 205 26.22 38.28 -11.25
N ASP A 206 25.93 37.00 -11.04
CA ASP A 206 24.55 36.49 -10.95
C ASP A 206 24.14 35.96 -9.58
N ARG A 207 25.04 35.81 -8.60
CA ARG A 207 24.75 35.29 -7.24
C ARG A 207 23.56 35.90 -6.50
N LEU A 208 23.13 37.12 -6.86
CA LEU A 208 21.98 37.80 -6.25
C LEU A 208 20.63 37.30 -6.78
N GLN A 209 20.62 36.50 -7.83
CA GLN A 209 19.42 35.93 -8.44
C GLN A 209 18.97 34.64 -7.75
N PHE A 210 19.84 34.03 -6.95
CA PHE A 210 19.61 32.74 -6.28
C PHE A 210 19.23 32.91 -4.81
N ASP A 211 18.78 31.82 -4.18
CA ASP A 211 18.46 31.75 -2.77
C ASP A 211 19.62 32.26 -1.89
N PRO A 212 19.37 33.17 -0.93
CA PRO A 212 20.43 33.74 -0.10
C PRO A 212 21.26 32.72 0.69
N SER A 213 20.66 31.60 1.10
CA SER A 213 21.37 30.55 1.85
C SER A 213 22.29 29.76 0.94
N PHE A 214 21.83 29.43 -0.27
CA PHE A 214 22.67 28.85 -1.32
C PHE A 214 23.81 29.79 -1.68
N SER A 215 23.51 31.07 -1.90
CA SER A 215 24.54 32.03 -2.28
C SER A 215 25.61 32.20 -1.20
N GLY A 216 25.19 32.28 0.07
CA GLY A 216 26.12 32.31 1.20
C GLY A 216 26.97 31.03 1.31
N TYR A 217 26.41 29.87 0.96
CA TYR A 217 27.13 28.61 0.93
C TYR A 217 28.23 28.60 -0.14
N ILE A 218 27.91 28.96 -1.39
CA ILE A 218 28.92 29.03 -2.47
C ILE A 218 29.98 30.09 -2.16
N ASP A 219 29.58 31.27 -1.64
CA ASP A 219 30.52 32.32 -1.23
C ASP A 219 31.51 31.79 -0.17
N SER A 220 31.07 30.93 0.76
CA SER A 220 31.93 30.28 1.75
C SER A 220 32.93 29.28 1.13
N LEU A 221 32.51 28.52 0.11
CA LEU A 221 33.37 27.60 -0.62
C LEU A 221 34.42 28.36 -1.44
N ILE A 222 34.02 29.43 -2.11
CA ILE A 222 34.92 30.32 -2.87
C ILE A 222 35.96 30.93 -1.92
N HIS A 223 35.53 31.45 -0.77
CA HIS A 223 36.45 31.98 0.23
C HIS A 223 37.46 30.92 0.70
N THR A 224 36.98 29.70 1.00
CA THR A 224 37.83 28.58 1.46
C THR A 224 38.83 28.13 0.39
N SER A 225 38.41 28.09 -0.87
CA SER A 225 39.29 27.75 -2.00
C SER A 225 40.37 28.80 -2.26
N THR A 226 40.13 30.06 -1.86
CA THR A 226 41.07 31.17 -2.02
C THR A 226 42.11 31.21 -0.88
N THR A 227 41.77 30.72 0.31
CA THR A 227 42.65 30.74 1.49
C THR A 227 43.58 29.53 1.62
N MET A 228 43.31 28.42 0.93
CA MET A 228 44.24 27.29 0.85
C MET A 228 45.23 27.48 -0.31
N PRO A 229 46.55 27.66 -0.05
CA PRO A 229 47.54 27.67 -1.12
C PRO A 229 47.63 26.26 -1.71
N THR A 230 47.56 26.16 -3.03
CA THR A 230 47.76 24.94 -3.81
C THR A 230 49.08 24.28 -3.38
N MET A 231 48.99 23.23 -2.55
CA MET A 231 50.13 22.36 -2.32
C MET A 231 50.40 21.59 -3.62
N PRO A 232 51.64 21.60 -4.14
CA PRO A 232 51.96 20.84 -5.34
C PRO A 232 51.72 19.36 -5.04
N VAL A 233 50.86 18.73 -5.84
CA VAL A 233 50.71 17.28 -5.89
C VAL A 233 52.07 16.71 -6.30
N GLN A 234 52.69 15.93 -5.41
CA GLN A 234 53.89 15.14 -5.69
C GLN A 234 53.57 13.93 -6.56
#